data_AF-A0A5J4UVE2-F1
#
_entry.id   AF-A0A5J4UVE2-F1
#
_cell.length_a   1.000
_cell.length_b   1.000
_cell.length_c   1.000
_cell.angle_alpha   90.00
_cell.angle_beta   90.00
_cell.angle_gamma   90.00
#
_symmetry.space_group_name_H-M   'P 1'
#
loop_
_entity.id
_entity.type
_entity.pdbx_description
1 polymer ?
#
loop_
_entity_poly.entity_id
_entity_poly.type
_entity_poly.pdbx_seq_one_letter_code
_entity_poly.pdbx_strand_id
1 'polypeptide(L)'
;MGVPRFFLWLSRKWRKVLVDAVEQKPEIVDGQAIPVDFTEKNPNGLEFDNLYLDMNNIIHNCSHPEGQKAPDTEEEMMIAVWKALDRMFSIVRPRKVIFFAIDGVAPRAKINQQRSRRFRSAKEREIEAQRYEEIKRV
;
A
#
# COMPACT_ATOMS: atom_id res chain seq x y z
N MET A 1 18.04 -10.93 3.78
CA MET A 1 17.84 -9.72 2.96
C MET A 1 16.38 -9.32 3.09
N GLY A 2 16.09 -8.10 3.57
CA GLY A 2 14.71 -7.58 3.58
C GLY A 2 14.36 -6.94 2.23
N VAL A 3 13.07 -6.77 1.96
CA VAL A 3 12.55 -6.13 0.73
C VAL A 3 13.27 -4.82 0.40
N PRO A 4 13.51 -3.88 1.34
CA PRO A 4 14.20 -2.62 1.02
C PRO A 4 15.64 -2.82 0.52
N ARG A 5 16.40 -3.76 1.11
CA ARG A 5 17.79 -4.02 0.69
C ARG A 5 17.85 -4.66 -0.70
N PHE A 6 16.88 -5.52 -1.02
CA PHE A 6 16.77 -6.11 -2.35
C PHE A 6 16.44 -5.06 -3.41
N PHE A 7 15.43 -4.21 -3.17
CA PHE A 7 15.08 -3.11 -4.07
C PHE A 7 16.22 -2.12 -4.25
N LEU A 8 16.94 -1.77 -3.18
CA LEU A 8 18.11 -0.90 -3.25
C LEU A 8 19.24 -1.51 -4.08
N TRP A 9 19.48 -2.82 -3.95
CA TRP A 9 20.47 -3.51 -4.76
C TRP A 9 20.05 -3.53 -6.24
N LEU A 10 18.77 -3.83 -6.52
CA LEU A 10 18.22 -3.88 -7.87
C LEU A 10 18.31 -2.51 -8.56
N SER A 11 17.91 -1.44 -7.87
CA SER A 11 17.90 -0.08 -8.41
C SER A 11 19.31 0.45 -8.71
N ARG A 12 20.30 0.08 -7.88
CA ARG A 12 21.71 0.42 -8.11
C ARG A 12 22.29 -0.33 -9.30
N LYS A 13 21.95 -1.61 -9.44
CA LYS A 13 22.52 -2.47 -10.49
C LYS A 13 21.86 -2.24 -11.85
N TRP A 14 20.54 -2.03 -11.88
CA TRP A 14 19.77 -1.78 -13.09
C TRP A 14 18.84 -0.58 -12.91
N ARG A 15 19.41 0.62 -13.07
CA ARG A 15 18.70 1.88 -12.85
C ARG A 15 17.43 2.06 -13.68
N LYS A 16 17.36 1.47 -14.88
CA LYS A 16 16.21 1.58 -15.79
C LYS A 16 14.99 0.74 -15.39
N VAL A 17 15.12 -0.13 -14.36
CA VAL A 17 14.01 -0.96 -13.89
C VAL A 17 13.00 -0.16 -13.07
N LEU A 18 13.44 0.95 -12.46
CA LEU A 18 12.55 1.88 -11.77
C LEU A 18 12.19 3.03 -12.71
N VAL A 19 10.89 3.24 -12.90
CA VAL A 19 10.32 4.35 -13.65
C VAL A 19 9.22 4.93 -12.77
N ASP A 20 9.17 6.26 -12.67
CA ASP A 20 8.14 6.94 -11.91
C ASP A 20 6.80 6.82 -12.64
N ALA A 21 5.75 6.52 -11.88
CA ALA A 21 4.41 6.47 -12.42
C ALA A 21 3.86 7.90 -12.58
N VAL A 22 3.27 8.17 -13.73
CA VAL A 22 2.57 9.43 -14.04
C VAL A 22 1.11 9.30 -13.59
N GLU A 23 0.72 10.18 -12.67
CA GLU A 23 -0.63 10.27 -12.12
C GLU A 23 -1.31 11.56 -12.63
N GLN A 24 -2.41 11.42 -13.37
CA GLN A 24 -3.23 12.57 -13.76
C GLN A 24 -4.15 12.97 -12.60
N LYS A 25 -4.19 14.26 -12.31
CA LYS A 25 -5.05 14.84 -11.27
C LYS A 25 -6.28 15.49 -11.91
N PRO A 26 -7.44 15.49 -11.23
CA PRO A 26 -8.61 16.24 -11.68
C PRO A 26 -8.25 17.72 -11.88
N GLU A 27 -8.68 18.29 -12.99
CA GLU A 27 -8.56 19.74 -13.24
C GLU A 27 -9.69 20.47 -12.53
N ILE A 28 -9.42 21.67 -12.00
CA ILE A 28 -10.43 22.51 -11.39
C ILE A 28 -10.70 23.67 -12.36
N VAL A 29 -11.91 23.69 -12.93
CA VAL A 29 -12.38 24.75 -13.81
C VAL A 29 -13.59 25.40 -13.17
N ASP A 30 -13.56 26.72 -12.97
CA ASP A 30 -14.63 27.51 -12.35
C ASP A 30 -15.10 26.98 -10.97
N GLY A 31 -14.17 26.42 -10.19
CA GLY A 31 -14.46 25.86 -8.86
C GLY A 31 -15.06 24.46 -8.88
N GLN A 32 -15.29 23.87 -10.06
CA GLN A 32 -15.76 22.50 -10.22
C GLN A 32 -14.60 21.58 -10.62
N ALA A 33 -14.45 20.45 -9.93
CA ALA A 33 -13.46 19.44 -10.27
C ALA A 33 -13.97 18.59 -11.44
N ILE A 34 -13.28 18.67 -12.58
CA ILE A 34 -13.52 17.81 -13.73
C ILE A 34 -12.82 16.47 -13.46
N PRO A 35 -13.55 15.34 -13.38
CA PRO A 35 -12.96 14.05 -13.11
C PRO A 35 -12.07 13.60 -14.27
N VAL A 36 -11.03 12.84 -13.96
CA VAL A 36 -10.13 12.27 -14.96
C VAL A 36 -10.87 11.19 -15.75
N ASP A 37 -10.89 11.29 -17.07
CA ASP A 37 -11.41 10.23 -17.93
C ASP A 37 -10.40 9.08 -18.04
N PHE A 38 -10.72 7.96 -17.40
CA PHE A 38 -9.86 6.77 -17.40
C PHE A 38 -9.98 5.94 -18.69
N THR A 39 -10.93 6.26 -19.58
CA THR A 39 -11.06 5.60 -20.89
C THR A 39 -10.00 6.08 -21.89
N GLU A 40 -9.46 7.27 -21.67
CA GLU A 40 -8.34 7.79 -22.46
C GLU A 40 -7.07 6.96 -22.28
N LYS A 41 -6.14 7.15 -23.21
CA LYS A 41 -4.82 6.50 -23.20
C LYS A 41 -4.11 6.73 -21.87
N ASN A 42 -3.42 5.71 -21.38
CA ASN A 42 -2.69 5.80 -20.13
C ASN A 42 -1.52 6.82 -20.27
N PRO A 43 -1.41 7.81 -19.37
CA PRO A 43 -0.37 8.85 -19.42
C PRO A 43 1.06 8.30 -19.26
N ASN A 44 1.22 7.07 -18.77
CA ASN A 44 2.51 6.38 -18.67
C ASN A 44 3.03 5.88 -20.03
N GLY A 45 2.27 6.07 -21.13
CA GLY A 45 2.64 5.64 -22.48
C GLY A 45 2.54 4.13 -22.72
N LEU A 46 2.07 3.37 -21.72
CA LEU A 46 1.86 1.93 -21.77
C LEU A 46 0.45 1.62 -21.27
N GLU A 47 -0.24 0.76 -22.01
CA GLU A 47 -1.52 0.22 -21.60
C GLU A 47 -1.33 -1.07 -20.81
N PHE A 48 -2.17 -1.26 -19.80
CA PHE A 48 -2.15 -2.45 -18.96
C PHE A 48 -3.46 -3.20 -19.14
N ASP A 49 -3.39 -4.49 -19.44
CA ASP A 49 -4.60 -5.31 -19.55
C ASP A 49 -5.11 -5.73 -18.17
N ASN A 50 -4.20 -6.20 -17.30
CA ASN A 50 -4.53 -6.85 -16.06
C ASN A 50 -3.80 -6.20 -14.88
N LEU A 51 -4.53 -5.89 -13.81
CA LEU A 51 -4.00 -5.40 -12.55
C LEU A 51 -4.27 -6.41 -11.43
N TYR A 52 -3.21 -6.88 -10.76
CA TYR A 52 -3.28 -7.82 -9.65
C TYR A 52 -2.87 -7.10 -8.36
N LEU A 53 -3.75 -7.09 -7.36
CA LEU A 53 -3.51 -6.42 -6.10
C LEU A 53 -3.43 -7.41 -4.94
N ASP A 54 -2.32 -7.34 -4.20
CA ASP A 54 -2.21 -7.96 -2.87
C ASP A 54 -2.89 -7.03 -1.85
N MET A 55 -4.11 -7.40 -1.47
CA MET A 55 -4.96 -6.61 -0.58
C MET A 55 -4.41 -6.55 0.84
N ASN A 56 -3.65 -7.55 1.29
CA ASN A 56 -3.15 -7.57 2.67
C ASN A 56 -2.15 -6.45 2.92
N ASN A 57 -1.31 -6.15 1.93
CA ASN A 57 -0.37 -5.03 2.03
C ASN A 57 -1.10 -3.68 2.02
N ILE A 58 -2.15 -3.55 1.22
CA ILE A 58 -2.98 -2.33 1.13
C ILE A 58 -3.68 -2.09 2.47
N ILE A 59 -4.39 -3.10 2.99
CA ILE A 59 -5.10 -3.03 4.28
C ILE A 59 -4.14 -2.74 5.43
N HIS A 60 -2.95 -3.35 5.43
CA HIS A 60 -1.93 -3.08 6.45
C HIS A 60 -1.51 -1.61 6.45
N ASN A 61 -1.22 -1.03 5.28
CA ASN A 61 -0.79 0.36 5.18
C ASN A 61 -1.91 1.36 5.50
N CYS A 62 -3.17 1.01 5.19
CA CYS A 62 -4.33 1.84 5.53
C CYS A 62 -4.71 1.77 7.02
N SER A 63 -4.45 0.64 7.69
CA SER A 63 -4.71 0.47 9.13
C SER A 63 -3.60 1.03 10.02
N HIS A 64 -2.36 1.07 9.53
CA HIS A 64 -1.19 1.56 10.27
C HIS A 64 -0.35 2.48 9.39
N PRO A 65 -0.88 3.65 8.97
CA PRO A 65 -0.16 4.56 8.10
C PRO A 65 1.06 5.17 8.80
N GLU A 66 2.22 5.15 8.15
CA GLU A 66 3.43 5.78 8.69
C GLU A 66 3.26 7.30 8.75
N GLY A 67 3.49 7.88 9.94
CA GLY A 67 3.45 9.33 10.15
C GLY A 67 2.06 9.97 10.14
N GLN A 68 0.99 9.18 10.08
CA GLN A 68 -0.39 9.65 10.21
C GLN A 68 -1.10 8.91 11.34
N LYS A 69 -2.22 9.46 11.81
CA LYS A 69 -3.06 8.78 12.78
C LYS A 69 -3.68 7.54 12.14
N ALA A 70 -3.63 6.41 12.83
CA ALA A 70 -4.38 5.23 12.44
C ALA A 70 -5.89 5.53 12.44
N PRO A 71 -6.68 4.95 11.53
CA PRO A 71 -8.12 5.09 11.54
C PRO A 71 -8.70 4.57 12.86
N ASP A 72 -9.66 5.29 13.43
CA ASP A 72 -10.27 4.93 14.71
C ASP A 72 -11.36 3.86 14.54
N THR A 73 -11.96 3.80 13.35
CA THR A 73 -13.07 2.88 13.02
C THR A 73 -12.78 2.04 11.78
N GLU A 74 -13.48 0.91 11.65
CA GLU A 74 -13.43 0.07 10.44
C GLU A 74 -13.93 0.82 9.21
N GLU A 75 -14.95 1.67 9.35
CA GLU A 75 -15.49 2.47 8.25
C GLU A 75 -14.45 3.46 7.71
N GLU A 76 -13.73 4.17 8.58
CA GLU A 76 -12.62 5.05 8.19
C GLU A 76 -11.49 4.28 7.50
N MET A 77 -11.15 3.10 8.02
CA MET A 77 -10.16 2.22 7.40
C MET A 77 -10.60 1.80 6.00
N MET A 78 -11.87 1.41 5.82
CA MET A 78 -12.41 1.02 4.52
C MET A 78 -12.38 2.19 3.53
N ILE A 79 -12.73 3.41 3.96
CA ILE A 79 -12.60 4.62 3.14
C ILE A 79 -11.15 4.83 2.70
N ALA A 80 -10.17 4.62 3.59
CA ALA A 80 -8.76 4.72 3.24
C ALA A 80 -8.33 3.65 2.21
N VAL A 81 -8.83 2.42 2.35
CA VAL A 81 -8.60 1.33 1.37
C VAL A 81 -9.20 1.70 0.01
N TRP A 82 -10.43 2.20 -0.04
CA TRP A 82 -11.06 2.66 -1.29
C TRP A 82 -10.25 3.73 -1.99
N LYS A 83 -9.80 4.76 -1.25
CA LYS A 83 -8.94 5.82 -1.80
C LYS A 83 -7.63 5.28 -2.35
N ALA A 84 -7.03 4.29 -1.70
CA ALA A 84 -5.81 3.66 -2.18
C ALA A 84 -6.06 2.86 -3.47
N LEU A 85 -7.16 2.11 -3.54
CA LEU A 85 -7.57 1.36 -4.73
C LEU A 85 -7.85 2.29 -5.92
N ASP A 86 -8.62 3.37 -5.69
CA ASP A 86 -8.95 4.37 -6.71
C ASP A 86 -7.68 5.00 -7.29
N ARG A 87 -6.70 5.31 -6.43
CA ARG A 87 -5.41 5.83 -6.86
C ARG A 87 -4.60 4.82 -7.67
N MET A 88 -4.58 3.55 -7.27
CA MET A 88 -3.89 2.51 -8.04
C MET A 88 -4.56 2.29 -9.40
N PHE A 89 -5.89 2.29 -9.43
CA PHE A 89 -6.66 2.18 -10.66
C PHE A 89 -6.43 3.37 -11.60
N SER A 90 -6.41 4.60 -11.09
CA SER A 90 -6.21 5.81 -11.89
C SER A 90 -4.85 5.85 -12.61
N ILE A 91 -3.82 5.31 -11.96
CA ILE A 91 -2.46 5.19 -12.49
C ILE A 91 -2.38 4.08 -13.54
N VAL A 92 -2.88 2.87 -13.23
CA VAL A 92 -2.66 1.69 -14.08
C VAL A 92 -3.65 1.59 -15.24
N ARG A 93 -4.91 2.01 -15.06
CA ARG A 93 -6.00 1.92 -16.06
C ARG A 93 -6.12 0.54 -16.72
N PRO A 94 -6.37 -0.54 -15.96
CA PRO A 94 -6.47 -1.88 -16.50
C PRO A 94 -7.63 -2.00 -17.51
N ARG A 95 -7.37 -2.59 -18.68
CA ARG A 95 -8.32 -2.67 -19.80
C ARG A 95 -9.17 -3.94 -19.83
N LYS A 96 -8.78 -4.98 -19.07
CA LYS A 96 -9.45 -6.28 -19.08
C LYS A 96 -9.82 -6.76 -17.68
N VAL A 97 -8.84 -6.89 -16.79
CA VAL A 97 -9.04 -7.56 -15.49
C VAL A 97 -8.47 -6.74 -14.35
N ILE A 98 -9.24 -6.65 -13.27
CA ILE A 98 -8.73 -6.29 -11.94
C ILE A 98 -8.93 -7.51 -11.05
N PHE A 99 -7.85 -7.93 -10.40
CA PHE A 99 -7.87 -9.08 -9.49
C PHE A 99 -7.44 -8.66 -8.10
N PHE A 100 -8.34 -8.80 -7.14
CA PHE A 100 -8.07 -8.53 -5.73
C PHE A 100 -7.77 -9.85 -5.00
N ALA A 101 -6.54 -9.99 -4.52
CA ALA A 101 -6.08 -11.17 -3.80
C ALA A 101 -5.99 -10.87 -2.30
N ILE A 102 -6.80 -11.56 -1.50
CA ILE A 102 -6.72 -11.55 -0.03
C ILE A 102 -6.15 -12.90 0.40
N ASP A 103 -5.13 -12.92 1.28
CA ASP A 103 -4.57 -14.21 1.71
C ASP A 103 -5.60 -15.04 2.46
N GLY A 104 -5.80 -16.27 1.99
CA GLY A 104 -6.47 -17.32 2.75
C GLY A 104 -5.52 -18.07 3.68
N VAL A 105 -5.89 -19.31 4.03
CA VAL A 105 -5.04 -20.17 4.85
C VAL A 105 -3.76 -20.54 4.08
N ALA A 106 -2.62 -20.24 4.68
CA ALA A 106 -1.31 -20.48 4.07
C ALA A 106 -0.70 -21.84 4.46
N PRO A 107 0.27 -22.37 3.70
CA PRO A 107 0.99 -23.59 4.07
C PRO A 107 1.75 -23.46 5.40
N ARG A 108 2.02 -24.60 6.07
CA ARG A 108 2.66 -24.65 7.40
C ARG A 108 3.97 -23.87 7.50
N ALA A 109 4.81 -23.93 6.48
CA ALA A 109 6.06 -23.17 6.45
C ALA A 109 5.81 -21.65 6.55
N LYS A 110 4.80 -21.13 5.83
CA LYS A 110 4.42 -19.73 5.87
C LYS A 110 3.75 -19.37 7.19
N ILE A 111 2.90 -20.24 7.73
CA ILE A 111 2.28 -20.06 9.06
C ILE A 111 3.37 -19.90 10.14
N ASN A 112 4.41 -20.75 10.14
CA ASN A 112 5.51 -20.64 11.10
C ASN A 112 6.24 -19.30 10.98
N GLN A 113 6.48 -18.83 9.75
CA GLN A 113 7.10 -17.52 9.50
C GLN A 113 6.20 -16.37 9.98
N GLN A 114 4.90 -16.40 9.68
CA GLN A 114 3.93 -15.40 10.14
C GLN A 114 3.82 -15.40 11.67
N ARG A 115 3.79 -16.58 12.30
CA ARG A 115 3.78 -16.74 13.74
C ARG A 115 4.99 -16.07 14.37
N SER A 116 6.21 -16.42 13.94
CA SER A 116 7.43 -15.83 14.50
C SER A 116 7.44 -14.29 14.38
N ARG A 117 6.99 -13.74 13.24
CA ARG A 117 6.84 -12.30 13.04
C ARG A 117 5.86 -11.68 14.04
N ARG A 118 4.66 -12.23 14.18
CA ARG A 118 3.62 -11.71 15.10
C ARG A 118 4.09 -11.71 16.56
N PHE A 119 4.76 -12.78 16.99
CA PHE A 119 5.32 -12.86 18.34
C PHE A 119 6.38 -11.79 18.60
N ARG A 120 7.25 -11.52 17.61
CA ARG A 120 8.25 -10.46 17.72
C ARG A 120 7.59 -9.07 17.81
N SER A 121 6.67 -8.75 16.92
CA SER A 121 6.00 -7.44 16.92
C SER A 121 5.13 -7.20 18.16
N ALA A 122 4.57 -8.26 18.75
CA ALA A 122 3.88 -8.14 20.03
C ALA A 122 4.84 -7.76 21.16
N LYS A 123 5.99 -8.44 21.25
CA LYS A 123 7.03 -8.13 22.25
C LYS A 123 7.63 -6.74 22.05
N GLU A 124 7.86 -6.31 20.81
CA GLU A 124 8.37 -4.97 20.51
C GLU A 124 7.39 -3.88 20.98
N ARG A 125 6.08 -4.06 20.73
CA ARG A 125 5.05 -3.14 21.22
C ARG A 125 4.97 -3.07 22.74
N GLU A 126 5.12 -4.20 23.42
CA GLU A 126 5.15 -4.24 24.90
C GLU A 126 6.35 -3.45 25.46
N ILE A 127 7.53 -3.67 24.89
CA ILE A 127 8.75 -2.94 25.29
C ILE A 127 8.59 -1.43 25.01
N GLU A 128 8.02 -1.05 23.87
CA GLU A 128 7.80 0.36 23.52
C GLU A 128 6.81 1.04 24.47
N ALA A 129 5.73 0.36 24.84
CA ALA A 129 4.76 0.85 25.82
C ALA A 129 5.42 1.05 27.20
N GLN A 130 6.22 0.10 27.67
CA GLN A 130 6.98 0.22 28.92
C GLN A 130 7.93 1.42 28.91
N ARG A 131 8.70 1.59 27.82
CA ARG A 131 9.61 2.75 27.66
C ARG A 131 8.85 4.08 27.66
N TYR A 132 7.68 4.12 27.04
CA TYR A 132 6.86 5.33 27.01
C TYR A 132 6.30 5.69 28.40
N GLU A 133 5.93 4.70 29.21
CA GLU A 133 5.54 4.92 30.61
C GLU A 133 6.70 5.43 31.46
N GLU A 134 7.91 4.89 31.28
CA GLU A 134 9.12 5.36 31.98
C GLU A 134 9.43 6.83 31.65
N ILE A 135 9.36 7.21 30.36
CA ILE A 135 9.59 8.60 29.93
C ILE A 135 8.54 9.55 30.53
N LYS A 136 7.28 9.13 30.64
CA LYS A 136 6.21 9.96 31.25
C LYS A 136 6.35 10.16 32.76
N ARG A 137 7.13 9.31 33.45
CA ARG A 137 7.34 9.40 34.90
C ARG A 137 8.47 10.36 35.28
N VAL A 138 9.27 10.83 34.31
CA VAL A 138 10.35 11.82 34.48
C VAL A 138 9.82 13.20 34.12
#